data_AF-A0A285PK60-F1
#
_entry.id   AF-A0A285PK60-F1
#
_cell.length_a   1.000
_cell.length_b   1.000
_cell.length_c   1.000
_cell.angle_alpha   90.00
_cell.angle_beta   90.00
_cell.angle_gamma   90.00
#
_symmetry.space_group_name_H-M   'P 1'
#
loop_
_entity.id
_entity.type
_entity.pdbx_description
1 polymer ?
#
loop_
_entity_poly.entity_id
_entity_poly.type
_entity_poly.pdbx_seq_one_letter_code
_entity_poly.pdbx_strand_id
1 'polypeptide(L)' 'MRGAVIEKEANAFAMELLMPEAFLREDIGQDGIDVCDEVAVAKLAKKYQVPVNVMAGRLVDLHFNAKELGDER' A
#
# COMPACT_ATOMS: atom_id res chain seq x y z
N MET A 1 1.96 -10.49 27.21
CA MET A 1 1.56 -10.35 25.79
C MET A 1 2.81 -10.20 24.90
N ARG A 2 3.58 -11.26 24.63
CA ARG A 2 4.78 -11.19 23.76
C ARG A 2 4.49 -11.59 22.30
N GLY A 3 3.55 -12.49 22.06
CA GLY A 3 3.20 -12.97 20.70
C GLY A 3 2.65 -11.87 19.79
N ALA A 4 1.78 -11.00 20.32
CA ALA A 4 1.13 -9.94 19.53
C ALA A 4 2.10 -8.91 18.92
N VAL A 5 3.26 -8.68 19.55
CA VAL A 5 4.28 -7.75 19.02
C VAL A 5 4.98 -8.38 17.81
N ILE A 6 5.39 -9.65 17.94
CA ILE A 6 6.07 -10.39 16.87
C ILE A 6 5.16 -10.58 15.66
N GLU A 7 3.88 -10.90 15.86
CA GLU A 7 2.91 -11.02 14.77
C GLU A 7 2.74 -9.70 14.01
N LYS A 8 2.68 -8.57 14.73
CA LYS A 8 2.56 -7.25 14.11
C LYS A 8 3.80 -6.90 13.28
N GLU A 9 4.99 -7.16 13.82
CA GLU A 9 6.26 -6.92 13.11
C GLU A 9 6.41 -7.83 11.89
N ALA A 10 6.04 -9.12 12.02
CA ALA A 10 6.05 -10.07 10.91
C ALA A 10 5.07 -9.67 9.80
N ASN A 11 3.88 -9.20 10.16
CA ASN A 11 2.91 -8.70 9.18
C ASN A 11 3.42 -7.45 8.46
N ALA A 12 4.03 -6.50 9.19
CA ALA A 12 4.63 -5.31 8.59
C ALA A 12 5.77 -5.69 7.62
N PHE A 13 6.62 -6.63 8.02
CA PHE A 13 7.68 -7.15 7.17
C PHE A 13 7.14 -7.84 5.91
N ALA A 14 6.10 -8.68 6.05
CA ALA A 14 5.46 -9.34 4.92
C ALA A 14 4.81 -8.32 3.95
N MET A 15 4.21 -7.25 4.47
CA MET A 15 3.64 -6.20 3.63
C MET A 15 4.71 -5.48 2.80
N GLU A 16 5.86 -5.14 3.39
CA GLU A 16 6.97 -4.52 2.66
C GLU A 16 7.52 -5.48 1.59
N LEU A 17 7.60 -6.77 1.89
CA LEU A 17 8.10 -7.78 0.95
C LEU A 17 7.14 -8.00 -0.23
N LEU A 18 5.83 -8.04 0.03
CA LEU A 18 4.80 -8.29 -0.98
C LEU A 18 4.46 -7.04 -1.78
N MET A 19 4.41 -5.87 -1.13
CA MET A 19 4.00 -4.60 -1.71
C MET A 19 4.97 -3.49 -1.27
N PRO A 20 6.19 -3.46 -1.84
CA PRO A 20 7.19 -2.46 -1.51
C PRO A 20 6.70 -1.05 -1.83
N GLU A 21 6.96 -0.08 -0.95
CA GLU A 21 6.48 1.29 -1.14
C GLU A 21 6.97 1.89 -2.46
N ALA A 22 8.25 1.68 -2.80
CA ALA A 22 8.84 2.23 -4.03
C ALA A 22 8.12 1.75 -5.29
N PHE A 23 7.70 0.48 -5.33
CA PHE A 23 7.02 -0.10 -6.48
C PHE A 23 5.57 0.40 -6.56
N LEU A 24 4.91 0.55 -5.41
CA LEU A 24 3.59 1.18 -5.35
C LEU A 24 3.64 2.62 -5.84
N ARG A 25 4.66 3.41 -5.47
CA ARG A 25 4.85 4.79 -5.94
C ARG A 25 5.02 4.85 -7.46
N GLU A 26 5.82 3.95 -8.03
CA GLU A 26 6.03 3.85 -9.47
C GLU A 26 4.74 3.46 -10.21
N ASP A 27 4.00 2.48 -9.68
CA ASP A 27 2.79 1.95 -10.29
C ASP A 27 1.59 2.90 -10.22
N ILE A 28 1.50 3.66 -9.14
CA ILE A 28 0.46 4.68 -8.94
C ILE A 28 0.80 5.95 -9.73
N GLY A 29 2.08 6.30 -9.78
CA GLY A 29 2.55 7.51 -10.44
C GLY A 29 2.15 8.80 -9.73
N GLN A 30 2.36 9.94 -10.40
CA GLN A 30 2.17 11.27 -9.81
C GLN A 30 0.70 11.66 -9.63
N ASP A 31 -0.20 11.04 -10.39
CA ASP A 31 -1.65 11.31 -10.32
C ASP A 31 -2.28 10.79 -9.02
N GLY A 32 -1.56 9.93 -8.29
CA GLY A 32 -2.05 9.30 -7.08
C GLY A 32 -3.09 8.23 -7.36
N ILE A 33 -3.65 7.68 -6.28
CA ILE A 33 -4.76 6.73 -6.34
C ILE A 33 -5.83 7.18 -5.35
N ASP A 34 -7.10 7.11 -5.75
CA ASP A 34 -8.19 7.24 -4.80
C ASP A 34 -8.40 5.87 -4.13
N VAL A 35 -8.12 5.81 -2.82
CA VAL A 35 -8.30 4.60 -2.02
C VAL A 35 -9.78 4.19 -1.90
N CYS A 36 -10.72 5.09 -2.20
CA CYS A 36 -12.15 4.79 -2.28
C CYS A 36 -12.58 4.25 -3.66
N ASP A 37 -11.73 4.36 -4.69
CA ASP A 37 -11.99 3.74 -6.00
C ASP A 37 -11.69 2.25 -5.93
N GLU A 38 -12.71 1.46 -5.61
CA GLU A 38 -12.63 0.00 -5.51
C GLU A 38 -12.07 -0.66 -6.78
N VAL A 39 -12.31 -0.08 -7.96
CA VAL A 39 -11.82 -0.63 -9.23
C VAL A 39 -10.33 -0.40 -9.38
N ALA A 40 -9.86 0.81 -9.05
CA ALA A 40 -8.42 1.13 -9.07
C ALA A 40 -7.66 0.28 -8.05
N VAL A 41 -8.15 0.20 -6.81
CA VAL A 41 -7.52 -0.60 -5.74
C VAL A 41 -7.52 -2.09 -6.11
N ALA A 42 -8.60 -2.63 -6.69
CA ALA A 42 -8.67 -4.03 -7.11
C ALA A 42 -7.67 -4.36 -8.23
N LYS A 43 -7.44 -3.44 -9.18
CA LYS A 43 -6.42 -3.62 -10.23
C LYS A 43 -5.02 -3.73 -9.63
N LEU A 44 -4.69 -2.85 -8.68
CA LEU A 44 -3.41 -2.87 -8.01
C LEU A 44 -3.25 -4.14 -7.16
N ALA A 45 -4.28 -4.49 -6.37
CA ALA A 45 -4.30 -5.72 -5.59
C ALA A 45 -4.06 -6.97 -6.44
N LYS A 46 -4.67 -7.04 -7.64
CA LYS A 46 -4.45 -8.13 -8.60
C LYS A 46 -3.02 -8.18 -9.12
N LYS A 47 -2.39 -7.02 -9.39
CA LYS A 47 -1.00 -6.94 -9.84
C LYS A 47 -0.03 -7.50 -8.79
N TYR A 48 -0.25 -7.15 -7.52
CA TYR A 48 0.56 -7.59 -6.39
C TYR A 48 0.11 -8.95 -5.81
N GLN A 49 -0.92 -9.57 -6.39
CA GLN A 49 -1.47 -10.86 -5.97
C GLN A 49 -1.88 -10.93 -4.50
N VAL A 50 -2.43 -9.83 -3.98
CA VAL A 50 -2.94 -9.73 -2.60
C VAL A 50 -4.46 -9.53 -2.58
N PRO A 51 -5.13 -9.83 -1.46
CA PRO A 51 -6.52 -9.42 -1.26
C PRO A 51 -6.72 -7.90 -1.33
N VAL A 52 -7.87 -7.45 -1.83
CA VAL A 52 -8.18 -6.02 -2.02
C VAL A 52 -8.11 -5.24 -0.70
N ASN A 53 -8.61 -5.82 0.39
CA ASN A 53 -8.57 -5.20 1.72
C ASN A 53 -7.13 -5.02 2.24
N VAL A 54 -6.21 -5.92 1.89
CA VAL A 54 -4.79 -5.82 2.26
C VAL A 54 -4.11 -4.71 1.49
N MET A 55 -4.39 -4.58 0.17
CA MET A 55 -3.92 -3.46 -0.63
C MET A 55 -4.47 -2.11 -0.11
N ALA A 56 -5.77 -2.02 0.15
CA ALA A 56 -6.40 -0.81 0.67
C ALA A 56 -5.76 -0.37 2.00
N GLY A 57 -5.56 -1.31 2.93
CA GLY A 57 -4.88 -1.03 4.20
C GLY A 57 -3.45 -0.51 3.99
N ARG A 58 -2.70 -1.13 3.07
CA ARG A 58 -1.34 -0.71 2.74
C ARG A 58 -1.28 0.71 2.15
N LEU A 59 -2.21 1.06 1.26
CA LEU A 59 -2.28 2.40 0.68
C LEU A 59 -2.59 3.47 1.74
N VAL A 60 -3.47 3.15 2.69
CA VAL A 60 -3.77 4.01 3.84
C VAL A 60 -2.55 4.16 4.75
N ASP A 61 -1.87 3.06 5.09
CA ASP A 61 -0.67 3.06 5.94
C ASP A 61 0.46 3.93 5.35
N LEU A 62 0.62 3.89 4.01
CA LEU A 62 1.62 4.65 3.27
C LEU A 62 1.15 6.07 2.90
N HIS A 63 -0.05 6.47 3.32
CA HIS A 63 -0.63 7.79 3.06
C HIS A 63 -0.69 8.13 1.57
N PHE A 64 -0.97 7.15 0.71
CA PHE A 64 -1.30 7.38 -0.70
C PHE A 64 -2.69 8.01 -0.82
N ASN A 65 -2.82 9.27 -0.41
CA ASN A 65 -3.94 10.12 -0.75
C ASN A 65 -3.46 11.10 -1.82
N ALA A 66 -4.33 11.38 -2.79
CA ALA A 66 -4.07 12.22 -3.96
C ALA A 66 -3.72 13.68 -3.58
N LYS A 67 -2.50 13.93 -3.05
CA LYS A 67 -1.84 15.25 -3.00
C LYS A 67 -0.39 15.32 -2.48
N GLU A 68 0.37 14.23 -2.41
CA GLU A 68 1.73 14.26 -1.80
C GLU A 68 2.82 13.68 -2.73
N LEU A 69 2.82 14.09 -4.02
CA LEU A 69 3.95 13.84 -4.94
C LEU A 69 4.41 15.13 -5.63
N GLY A 70 4.48 16.19 -4.83
CA GLY A 70 5.15 17.44 -5.15
C GLY A 70 5.89 17.94 -3.91
N ASP A 71 6.93 17.22 -3.50
CA ASP A 71 7.96 17.80 -2.65
C ASP A 71 9.29 17.73 -3.41
N GLU A 72 9.65 18.90 -3.91
CA GLU A 72 10.87 19.19 -4.66
C GLU A 72 12.07 19.05 -3.72
N ARG A 73 13.06 18.25 -4.13
CA ARG A 73 14.45 18.44 -3.71
C ARG A 73 15.29 18.85 -4.90
#